data_AF-A0A938S2I2-F1
#
_entry.id   AF-A0A938S2I2-F1
#
_cell.length_a   1.000
_cell.length_b   1.000
_cell.length_c   1.000
_cell.angle_alpha   90.00
_cell.angle_beta   90.00
_cell.angle_gamma   90.00
#
_symmetry.space_group_name_H-M   'P 1'
#
loop_
_entity.id
_entity.type
_entity.pdbx_description
1 polymer ?
#
loop_
_entity_poly.entity_id
_entity_poly.type
_entity_poly.pdbx_seq_one_letter_code
_entity_poly.pdbx_strand_id
1 'polypeptide(L)' 'MEMEIVLCGSGEYKGRYVALRSVTDKTVVAAGNDPAGVKTEAQNRGVTDPLIFFVSEPIDDVVPCLRVDG' A
#
# COMPACT_ATOMS: atom_id res chain seq x y z
N MET A 1 -2.13 17.67 -11.47
CA MET A 1 -2.63 16.32 -11.77
C MET A 1 -2.55 15.55 -10.47
N GLU A 2 -3.69 15.38 -9.78
CA GLU A 2 -3.76 14.51 -8.61
C GLU A 2 -3.79 13.06 -9.10
N MET A 3 -2.79 12.27 -8.69
CA MET A 3 -2.82 10.82 -8.88
C MET A 3 -3.55 10.22 -7.68
N GLU A 4 -4.81 9.86 -7.89
CA GLU A 4 -5.55 9.04 -6.94
C GLU A 4 -4.98 7.62 -6.98
N ILE A 5 -4.28 7.22 -5.92
CA ILE A 5 -3.73 5.86 -5.82
C ILE A 5 -4.84 4.96 -5.28
N VAL A 6 -5.63 4.42 -6.20
CA VAL A 6 -6.66 3.42 -5.89
C VAL A 6 -5.99 2.05 -5.76
N LEU A 7 -5.37 1.79 -4.60
CA LEU A 7 -4.71 0.50 -4.29
C LEU A 7 -5.64 -0.71 -4.48
N CYS A 8 -6.94 -0.53 -4.27
CA CYS A 8 -7.96 -1.58 -4.39
C CYS A 8 -8.63 -1.64 -5.77
N GLY A 9 -8.48 -0.62 -6.61
CA GLY A 9 -9.26 -0.46 -7.84
C GLY A 9 -8.65 -1.17 -9.04
N SER A 10 -7.32 -1.24 -9.11
CA SER A 10 -6.60 -1.89 -10.21
C SER A 10 -6.43 -3.40 -10.02
N GLY A 11 -6.71 -3.94 -8.83
CA GLY A 11 -6.50 -5.35 -8.51
C GLY A 11 -5.03 -5.81 -8.44
N GLU A 12 -4.08 -4.96 -8.84
CA GLU A 12 -2.66 -5.26 -8.98
C GLU A 12 -1.99 -5.70 -7.66
N TYR A 13 -2.48 -5.20 -6.53
CA TYR A 13 -1.92 -5.45 -5.22
C TYR A 13 -2.76 -6.40 -4.36
N LYS A 14 -3.82 -6.99 -4.90
CA LYS A 14 -4.69 -7.91 -4.14
C LYS A 14 -3.90 -9.09 -3.58
N GLY A 15 -4.14 -9.38 -2.30
CA GLY A 15 -3.47 -10.44 -1.54
C GLY A 15 -2.03 -10.12 -1.16
N ARG A 16 -1.58 -8.86 -1.28
CA ARG A 16 -0.18 -8.45 -1.06
C ARG A 16 -0.06 -7.38 0.02
N TYR A 17 1.10 -7.36 0.66
CA TYR A 17 1.58 -6.23 1.42
C TYR A 17 2.10 -5.14 0.49
N VAL A 18 1.82 -3.90 0.85
CA VAL A 18 2.20 -2.71 0.08
C VAL A 18 2.86 -1.72 1.03
N ALA A 19 4.01 -1.19 0.64
CA ALA A 19 4.66 -0.08 1.30
C ALA A 19 4.30 1.23 0.63
N LEU A 20 3.72 2.15 1.40
CA LEU A 20 3.54 3.55 1.01
C LEU A 20 4.65 4.41 1.59
N ARG A 21 4.96 5.49 0.89
CA ARG A 21 5.93 6.47 1.35
C ARG A 21 5.46 7.21 2.60
N SER A 22 4.21 7.64 2.65
CA SER A 22 3.56 8.19 3.85
C SER A 22 2.03 8.20 3.71
N VAL A 23 1.32 8.70 4.73
CA VAL A 23 -0.15 8.91 4.65
C VAL A 23 -0.53 10.01 3.66
N THR A 24 0.33 11.00 3.47
CA THR A 24 0.12 12.14 2.55
C THR A 24 0.66 11.85 1.16
N ASP A 25 1.76 11.12 1.06
CA ASP A 25 2.36 10.63 -0.19
C ASP A 25 2.04 9.15 -0.34
N LYS A 26 0.91 8.87 -0.98
CA LYS A 26 0.36 7.53 -1.17
C LYS A 26 1.12 6.70 -2.20
N THR A 27 2.30 7.15 -2.66
CA THR A 27 3.11 6.44 -3.67
C THR A 27 3.49 5.06 -3.16
N VAL A 28 3.13 4.02 -3.93
CA VAL A 28 3.59 2.64 -3.68
C VAL A 28 5.06 2.54 -4.04
N VAL A 29 5.88 2.21 -3.04
CA VAL A 29 7.33 2.09 -3.21
C VAL A 29 7.78 0.63 -3.29
N ALA A 30 7.04 -0.30 -2.68
CA ALA A 30 7.28 -1.74 -2.76
C ALA A 30 5.98 -2.52 -2.52
N ALA A 31 5.89 -3.74 -3.04
CA ALA A 31 4.79 -4.66 -2.77
C ALA A 31 5.26 -6.13 -2.82
N GLY A 32 4.65 -7.00 -2.02
CA GLY A 32 5.06 -8.40 -1.91
C GLY A 32 4.23 -9.20 -0.90
N ASN A 33 4.60 -10.47 -0.69
CA ASN A 33 3.84 -11.38 0.18
C ASN A 33 4.37 -11.45 1.62
N ASP A 34 5.50 -10.80 1.89
CA ASP A 34 6.14 -10.78 3.22
C ASP A 34 6.27 -9.32 3.71
N PRO A 35 5.70 -8.97 4.87
CA PRO A 35 5.69 -7.59 5.35
C PRO A 35 7.10 -7.08 5.71
N ALA A 36 8.00 -7.95 6.18
CA ALA A 36 9.37 -7.54 6.55
C ALA A 36 10.23 -7.27 5.31
N GLY A 37 10.07 -8.10 4.27
CA GLY A 37 10.70 -7.94 2.97
C GLY A 37 10.23 -6.66 2.29
N VAL A 38 8.92 -6.40 2.29
CA VAL A 38 8.33 -5.18 1.71
C VAL A 38 8.84 -3.93 2.44
N LYS A 39 8.94 -3.96 3.77
CA LYS A 39 9.54 -2.86 4.55
C LYS A 39 11.01 -2.64 4.20
N THR A 40 11.80 -3.71 4.17
CA THR A 40 13.23 -3.64 3.85
C THR A 40 13.46 -3.10 2.45
N GLU A 41 12.65 -3.52 1.47
CA GLU A 41 12.73 -3.03 0.10
C GLU A 41 12.39 -1.55 -0.01
N ALA A 42 11.35 -1.09 0.69
CA ALA A 42 11.00 0.33 0.74
C ALA A 42 12.11 1.18 1.40
N GLN A 43 12.76 0.67 2.44
CA GLN A 43 13.91 1.31 3.08
C GLN A 43 15.12 1.37 2.15
N ASN A 44 15.41 0.29 1.42
CA ASN A 44 16.47 0.27 0.39
C ASN A 44 16.20 1.26 -0.75
N ARG A 45 14.92 1.60 -0.99
CA ARG A 45 14.49 2.63 -1.95
C ARG A 45 14.46 4.06 -1.37
N GLY A 46 14.98 4.24 -0.16
CA GLY A 46 15.15 5.55 0.47
C GLY A 46 13.95 6.04 1.29
N VAL A 47 12.99 5.18 1.62
CA VAL A 47 11.87 5.52 2.53
C VAL A 47 12.21 5.07 3.94
N THR A 48 12.47 6.03 4.83
CA THR A 48 12.94 5.74 6.20
C THR A 48 11.89 5.00 7.05
N ASP A 49 10.63 5.43 6.96
CA ASP A 49 9.52 4.87 7.73
C ASP A 49 8.31 4.59 6.82
N PRO A 50 8.37 3.50 6.02
CA PRO A 50 7.29 3.17 5.10
C PRO A 50 6.08 2.63 5.86
N LEU A 51 4.89 3.07 5.46
CA LEU A 51 3.64 2.52 5.98
C LEU A 51 3.30 1.23 5.24
N ILE A 52 3.18 0.13 5.99
CA ILE A 52 2.87 -1.19 5.43
C ILE A 52 1.39 -1.48 5.61
N PHE A 53 0.72 -1.80 4.50
CA PHE A 53 -0.68 -2.20 4.47
C PHE A 53 -0.83 -3.56 3.79
N PHE A 54 -1.71 -4.40 4.29
CA PHE A 54 -2.14 -5.59 3.57
C PHE A 54 -3.38 -5.25 2.75
N VAL A 55 -3.31 -5.50 1.44
CA VAL A 55 -4.46 -5.35 0.54
C VAL A 55 -5.14 -6.70 0.46
N SER A 56 -6.17 -6.91 1.29
CA SER A 56 -6.96 -8.13 1.24
C SER A 56 -7.63 -8.29 -0.12
N GLU A 57 -7.76 -9.52 -0.57
CA GLU A 57 -8.74 -9.83 -1.61
C GLU A 57 -10.13 -9.45 -1.10
N PRO A 58 -11.02 -8.89 -1.94
CA PRO A 58 -12.40 -8.69 -1.53
C PRO A 58 -13.02 -10.06 -1.28
N ILE A 59 -13.06 -10.46 -0.01
CA ILE A 59 -14.10 -11.31 0.54
C ILE A 59 -15.30 -10.38 0.63
N ASP A 60 -16.49 -10.79 0.16
CA ASP A 60 -17.69 -9.98 -0.07
C ASP A 60 -18.19 -9.03 1.06
N ASP A 61 -17.49 -8.89 2.18
CA ASP A 61 -17.84 -7.95 3.23
C ASP A 61 -16.58 -7.42 3.92
N VAL A 62 -16.35 -6.11 3.77
CA VAL A 62 -15.40 -5.28 4.54
C VAL A 62 -13.90 -5.40 4.17
N VAL A 63 -13.49 -4.68 3.13
CA VAL A 63 -12.11 -4.17 3.04
C VAL A 63 -12.11 -2.76 3.63
N PRO A 64 -11.26 -2.42 4.62
CA PRO A 64 -11.14 -1.04 5.08
C PRO A 64 -10.51 -0.22 3.94
N CYS A 65 -11.34 0.34 3.08
CA CYS A 65 -10.96 1.41 2.19
C CYS A 65 -10.47 2.55 3.08
N LEU A 66 -9.15 2.76 3.15
CA LEU A 66 -8.60 3.91 3.86
C LEU A 66 -8.96 5.17 3.06
N ARG A 67 -10.17 5.68 3.31
CA ARG A 67 -10.63 6.97 2.86
C ARG A 67 -9.98 7.99 3.79
N VAL A 68 -8.83 8.51 3.38
CA VAL A 68 -8.24 9.68 4.02
C VAL A 68 -8.91 10.88 3.36
N ASP A 69 -10.05 11.31 3.91
CA ASP A 69 -10.60 12.63 3.60
C ASP A 69 -9.60 13.69 4.10
N GLY A 70 -9.24 14.61 3.21
CA GLY A 70 -8.27 15.69 3.45
C GLY A 70 -8.90 16.90 4.13
#